data_AF-A0A2N4U372-F1
#
_entry.id   AF-A0A2N4U372-F1
#
_cell.length_a   1.000
_cell.length_b   1.000
_cell.length_c   1.000
_cell.angle_alpha   90.00
_cell.angle_beta   90.00
_cell.angle_gamma   90.00
#
_symmetry.space_group_name_H-M   'P 1'
#
loop_
_entity.id
_entity.type
_entity.pdbx_description
1 polymer ?
#
loop_
_entity_poly.entity_id
_entity_poly.type
_entity_poly.pdbx_seq_one_letter_code
_entity_poly.pdbx_strand_id
1 'polypeptide(L)' 'MNPYYIYALKDPRTTPAVPFYVGKGTGVRAWEHTLKVDSTRKGKRIAEIHAAGHSGMAQLERSMKTFQASMMALGRKQ' A
#
# COMPACT_ATOMS: atom_id res chain seq x y z
N MET A 1 0.50 19.32 -10.61
CA MET A 1 1.46 18.23 -10.29
C MET A 1 0.87 17.37 -9.18
N ASN A 2 0.75 16.05 -9.37
CA ASN A 2 0.14 15.17 -8.37
C ASN A 2 1.05 15.03 -7.13
N PRO A 3 0.49 15.07 -5.91
CA PRO A 3 1.27 14.91 -4.69
C PRO A 3 1.86 13.51 -4.59
N TYR A 4 3.10 13.43 -4.09
CA TYR A 4 3.73 12.16 -3.77
C TYR A 4 3.19 11.60 -2.46
N TYR A 5 3.04 10.27 -2.40
CA TYR A 5 2.74 9.53 -1.18
C TYR A 5 3.66 8.32 -1.04
N ILE A 6 3.76 7.81 0.18
CA ILE A 6 4.41 6.56 0.51
C ILE A 6 3.34 5.51 0.80
N TYR A 7 3.55 4.30 0.31
CA TYR A 7 2.66 3.17 0.53
C TYR A 7 3.45 1.91 0.86
N ALA A 8 2.82 0.98 1.56
CA ALA A 8 3.37 -0.35 1.82
C ALA A 8 2.42 -1.43 1.30
N LEU A 9 2.98 -2.44 0.63
CA LEU A 9 2.27 -3.69 0.33
C LEU A 9 2.54 -4.68 1.46
N LYS A 10 1.48 -5.34 1.92
CA LYS A 10 1.52 -6.31 3.01
C LYS A 10 1.07 -7.69 2.54
N ASP A 11 1.72 -8.70 3.09
CA ASP A 11 1.41 -10.10 2.92
C ASP A 11 0.33 -10.50 3.95
N PRO A 12 -0.89 -10.83 3.50
CA PRO A 12 -2.01 -11.15 4.39
C PRO A 12 -2.00 -12.60 4.88
N ARG A 13 -1.03 -13.44 4.48
CA ARG A 13 -0.97 -14.86 4.86
C ARG A 13 -0.68 -15.08 6.36
N THR A 14 -0.26 -14.04 7.07
CA THR A 14 -0.03 -14.06 8.52
C THR A 14 -0.86 -12.98 9.21
N THR A 15 -1.18 -13.20 10.49
CA THR A 15 -1.85 -12.21 11.34
C THR A 15 -0.90 -11.77 12.47
N PRO A 16 -0.47 -10.50 12.54
CA PRO A 16 -0.81 -9.39 11.64
C PRO A 16 -0.15 -9.51 10.25
N ALA A 17 -0.74 -8.85 9.25
CA ALA A 17 -0.20 -8.82 7.89
C ALA A 17 1.18 -8.13 7.84
N VAL A 18 2.15 -8.77 7.19
CA VAL A 18 3.56 -8.37 7.23
C VAL A 18 3.92 -7.52 6.01
N PRO A 19 4.46 -6.28 6.18
CA PRO A 19 4.96 -5.50 5.06
C PRO A 19 6.11 -6.19 4.32
N PHE A 20 6.07 -6.21 2.99
CA PHE A 20 7.16 -6.78 2.17
C PHE A 20 7.70 -5.82 1.12
N TYR A 21 7.02 -4.69 0.88
CA TYR A 21 7.44 -3.67 -0.07
C TYR A 21 6.98 -2.29 0.41
N VAL A 22 7.86 -1.30 0.30
CA VAL A 22 7.56 0.12 0.51
C VAL A 22 7.91 0.88 -0.77
N GLY A 23 6.97 1.68 -1.26
CA GLY A 23 7.13 2.44 -2.50
C GLY A 23 6.70 3.89 -2.34
N LYS A 24 7.17 4.73 -3.28
CA LYS A 24 6.71 6.10 -3.49
C LYS A 24 5.89 6.17 -4.77
N GLY A 25 4.77 6.86 -4.74
CA GLY A 25 3.88 6.96 -5.89
C GLY A 25 3.15 8.29 -5.98
N THR A 26 2.48 8.49 -7.10
CA THR A 26 1.49 9.54 -7.35
C THR A 26 0.25 8.87 -7.96
N GLY A 27 -0.93 9.47 -7.80
CA GLY A 27 -2.19 8.90 -8.33
C GLY A 27 -2.43 7.46 -7.88
N VAL A 28 -2.75 6.57 -8.82
CA VAL A 28 -3.13 5.15 -8.56
C VAL A 28 -1.97 4.16 -8.67
N ARG A 29 -0.71 4.62 -8.71
CA ARG A 29 0.48 3.76 -8.87
C ARG A 29 0.57 2.62 -7.85
N ALA A 30 0.07 2.88 -6.64
CA ALA A 30 -0.14 1.89 -5.59
C ALA A 30 -0.94 0.65 -6.03
N TRP A 31 -2.03 0.86 -6.79
CA TRP A 31 -2.91 -0.18 -7.34
C TRP A 31 -2.34 -0.82 -8.61
N GLU A 32 -1.63 -0.06 -9.45
CA GLU A 32 -1.07 -0.61 -10.70
C GLU A 32 -0.11 -1.79 -10.45
N HIS A 33 0.62 -1.77 -9.33
CA HIS A 33 1.51 -2.86 -8.95
C HIS A 33 0.77 -4.16 -8.57
N THR A 34 -0.49 -4.08 -8.13
CA THR A 34 -1.26 -5.29 -7.82
C THR A 34 -1.84 -5.93 -9.08
N LEU A 35 -2.06 -5.14 -10.13
CA LEU A 35 -2.59 -5.60 -11.43
C LEU A 35 -1.52 -6.16 -12.35
N LYS A 36 -0.31 -5.58 -12.34
CA LYS A 36 0.80 -5.99 -13.21
C LYS A 36 1.90 -6.63 -12.38
N VAL A 37 1.76 -7.95 -12.18
CA VAL A 37 2.80 -8.76 -11.54
C VAL A 37 3.99 -8.86 -12.48
N ASP A 38 5.14 -8.34 -12.05
CA ASP A 38 6.40 -8.36 -12.81
C ASP A 38 7.35 -9.47 -12.29
N SER A 39 8.48 -9.68 -12.96
CA SER A 39 9.48 -10.70 -12.56
C SER A 39 10.37 -10.27 -11.38
N THR A 40 10.11 -9.10 -10.79
CA THR A 40 10.92 -8.58 -9.68
C THR A 40 10.58 -9.29 -8.37
N ARG A 41 11.38 -9.04 -7.31
CA ARG A 41 11.15 -9.64 -5.98
C ARG A 41 9.75 -9.34 -5.44
N LYS A 42 9.24 -8.11 -5.61
CA LYS A 42 7.86 -7.77 -5.20
C LYS A 42 6.84 -8.56 -6.03
N GLY A 43 7.03 -8.68 -7.34
CA GLY A 43 6.09 -9.37 -8.22
C GLY A 43 6.01 -10.87 -7.93
N LYS A 44 7.15 -11.52 -7.71
CA LYS A 44 7.18 -12.93 -7.22
C LYS A 44 6.41 -13.10 -5.92
N ARG A 45 6.58 -12.18 -4.95
CA ARG A 45 5.84 -12.22 -3.68
C ARG A 45 4.33 -12.05 -3.88
N ILE A 46 3.91 -11.17 -4.79
CA ILE A 46 2.49 -10.99 -5.16
C ILE A 46 1.93 -12.29 -5.78
N ALA A 47 2.68 -12.93 -6.68
CA ALA A 47 2.28 -14.20 -7.28
C ALA A 47 2.10 -15.31 -6.23
N GLU A 48 3.01 -15.42 -5.25
CA GLU A 48 2.88 -16.36 -4.12
C GLU A 48 1.60 -16.11 -3.30
N ILE A 49 1.27 -14.85 -3.05
CA ILE A 49 0.08 -14.46 -2.29
C ILE A 49 -1.20 -14.82 -3.07
N HIS A 50 -1.23 -14.54 -4.38
CA HIS A 50 -2.35 -14.94 -5.25
C HIS A 50 -2.50 -16.46 -5.34
N ALA A 51 -1.39 -17.19 -5.48
CA ALA A 51 -1.39 -18.66 -5.51
C ALA A 51 -1.90 -19.29 -4.20
N ALA A 52 -1.74 -18.60 -3.07
CA ALA A 52 -2.29 -19.00 -1.78
C ALA A 52 -3.79 -18.65 -1.61
N GLY A 53 -4.46 -18.16 -2.65
CA GLY A 53 -5.90 -17.83 -2.63
C GLY A 53 -6.24 -16.45 -2.07
N HIS A 54 -5.24 -15.60 -1.81
CA HIS A 54 -5.48 -14.24 -1.35
C HIS A 54 -5.53 -13.27 -2.53
N SER A 55 -6.70 -12.69 -2.77
CA SER A 55 -6.96 -11.74 -3.87
C SER A 55 -6.73 -10.27 -3.49
N GLY A 56 -6.61 -9.95 -2.19
CA GLY A 56 -6.41 -8.59 -1.69
C GLY A 56 -5.12 -8.43 -0.90
N MET A 57 -4.18 -7.63 -1.41
CA MET A 57 -3.08 -7.11 -0.59
C MET A 57 -3.60 -5.93 0.25
N ALA A 58 -3.41 -5.98 1.57
CA ALA A 58 -3.69 -4.83 2.42
C ALA A 58 -2.68 -3.72 2.10
N GLN A 59 -3.13 -2.67 1.42
CA GLN A 59 -2.33 -1.49 1.14
C GLN A 59 -2.46 -0.50 2.31
N LEU A 60 -1.39 -0.30 3.06
CA LEU A 60 -1.37 0.79 4.04
C LEU A 60 -1.02 2.07 3.29
N GLU A 61 -2.03 2.87 3.00
CA GLU A 61 -1.85 4.24 2.52
C GLU A 61 -1.46 5.11 3.71
N ARG A 62 -0.23 5.61 3.72
CA ARG A 62 0.15 6.73 4.60
C ARG A 62 0.60 7.87 3.72
N SER A 63 -0.36 8.47 3.03
CA SER A 63 -0.17 9.77 2.40
C SER A 63 0.14 10.79 3.51
N MET A 64 1.24 11.54 3.37
CA MET A 64 1.55 12.68 4.25
C MET A 64 0.42 13.72 4.24
N LYS A 65 -0.40 13.78 3.17
CA LYS A 65 -1.59 14.64 3.11
C LYS A 65 -2.77 14.09 3.91
N THR A 66 -2.96 12.78 3.96
CA THR A 66 -4.06 12.17 4.72
C THR A 66 -3.73 12.21 6.21
N PHE A 67 -2.46 12.04 6.59
CA PHE A 67 -2.03 12.28 7.97
C PHE A 67 -2.21 13.75 8.39
N GLN A 68 -1.84 14.73 7.54
CA GLN A 68 -2.00 16.15 7.85
C GLN A 68 -3.47 16.60 7.84
N ALA A 69 -4.31 16.08 6.94
CA ALA A 69 -5.75 16.34 6.91
C ALA A 69 -6.48 15.72 8.11
N SER A 70 -6.11 14.51 8.52
CA SER A 70 -6.63 13.88 9.74
C SER A 70 -6.17 14.60 11.00
N MET A 71 -4.91 15.05 11.07
CA MET A 71 -4.40 15.87 12.19
C MET A 71 -5.07 17.25 12.26
N MET A 72 -5.38 17.89 11.12
CA MET A 72 -6.14 19.14 11.09
C MET A 72 -7.63 18.95 11.46
N ALA A 73 -8.25 17.84 11.08
CA ALA A 73 -9.63 17.52 11.45
C ALA A 73 -9.78 17.18 12.95
N LEU A 74 -8.75 16.58 13.57
CA LEU A 74 -8.69 16.34 15.02
C LEU A 74 -8.32 17.58 15.84
N GLY A 75 -7.79 18.64 15.20
CA GLY A 75 -7.37 19.89 15.86
C GLY A 75 -8.45 20.95 16.04
N ARG A 76 -9.72 20.70 15.66
CA ARG A 76 -10.86 21.64 15.86
C ARG A 76 -11.86 21.15 16.91
N LYS A 77 -11.35 20.66 18.03
CA LYS A 77 -12.11 20.59 19.29
C LYS A 77 -11.24 21.14 20.42
N GLN A 78 -11.11 22.46 20.45
CA GLN A 78 -11.13 23.27 21.66
C GLN A 78 -11.85 24.57 21.34
#